data_AF-A0A2V6K3V5-F1
#
_entry.id   AF-A0A2V6K3V5-F1
#
_cell.length_a   1.000
_cell.length_b   1.000
_cell.length_c   1.000
_cell.angle_alpha   90.00
_cell.angle_beta   90.00
_cell.angle_gamma   90.00
#
_symmetry.space_group_name_H-M   'P 1'
#
loop_
_entity.id
_entity.type
_entity.pdbx_description
1 polymer ?
#
loop_
_entity_poly.entity_id
_entity_poly.type
_entity_poly.pdbx_seq_one_letter_code
_entity_poly.pdbx_strand_id
1 'polypeptide(L)'
;MWQNRELSSRIADEFYAISSLFLLCAAMTGIRRHAGLSTFQRQALLLAAFTFVAALGFFALLSVQFDFGQCIYPSRAHPYFTSGRLIIGALIPFALLYAYGVIRLLHRASNASLPLVVLATIVLFVSISEIIVNYEVFASEHNWFHLP
;
A
#
# COMPACT_ATOMS: atom_id res chain seq x y z
N MET A 1 -9.05 -13.82 3.93
CA MET A 1 -9.46 -15.24 3.92
C MET A 1 -10.96 -15.32 4.03
N TRP A 2 -11.60 -16.13 3.20
CA TRP A 2 -13.03 -16.42 3.26
C TRP A 2 -13.19 -17.94 3.17
N GLN A 3 -13.93 -18.56 4.11
CA GLN A 3 -14.08 -20.01 4.22
C GLN A 3 -12.74 -20.81 4.16
N ASN A 4 -11.71 -20.34 4.88
CA ASN A 4 -10.36 -20.94 4.88
C ASN A 4 -9.62 -20.92 3.52
N ARG A 5 -10.13 -20.19 2.52
CA ARG A 5 -9.41 -19.92 1.27
C ARG A 5 -8.82 -18.52 1.27
N GLU A 6 -7.60 -18.42 0.77
CA GLU A 6 -6.97 -17.14 0.49
C GLU A 6 -7.65 -16.51 -0.73
N LEU A 7 -8.15 -15.30 -0.55
CA LEU A 7 -8.60 -14.47 -1.65
C LEU A 7 -7.35 -13.75 -2.15
N SER A 8 -6.70 -14.31 -3.16
CA SER A 8 -5.49 -13.76 -3.75
C SER A 8 -5.61 -13.71 -5.27
N SER A 9 -4.97 -12.70 -5.85
CA SER A 9 -4.84 -12.57 -7.29
C SER A 9 -3.38 -12.29 -7.58
N ARG A 10 -2.69 -13.29 -8.15
CA ARG A 10 -1.26 -13.20 -8.45
C ARG A 10 -0.91 -11.96 -9.28
N ILE A 11 -1.77 -11.58 -10.21
CA ILE A 11 -1.57 -10.39 -11.06
C ILE A 11 -1.63 -9.11 -10.22
N ALA A 12 -2.59 -9.02 -9.30
CA ALA A 12 -2.71 -7.88 -8.41
C ALA A 12 -1.52 -7.81 -7.44
N ASP A 13 -1.14 -8.94 -6.87
CA ASP A 13 -0.03 -9.03 -5.91
C ASP A 13 1.31 -8.63 -6.56
N GLU A 14 1.59 -9.13 -7.76
CA GLU A 14 2.78 -8.76 -8.53
C GLU A 14 2.76 -7.28 -8.91
N PHE A 15 1.62 -6.75 -9.37
CA PHE A 15 1.47 -5.33 -9.68
C PHE A 15 1.71 -4.47 -8.44
N TYR A 16 1.14 -4.80 -7.29
CA TYR A 16 1.31 -4.03 -6.06
C TYR A 16 2.75 -4.07 -5.56
N ALA A 17 3.39 -5.24 -5.57
CA ALA A 17 4.77 -5.39 -5.12
C ALA A 17 5.75 -4.59 -5.99
N ILE A 18 5.66 -4.76 -7.32
CA ILE A 18 6.58 -4.12 -8.26
C ILE A 18 6.35 -2.60 -8.28
N SER A 19 5.09 -2.16 -8.38
CA SER A 19 4.78 -0.73 -8.44
C SER A 19 5.18 0.01 -7.17
N SER A 20 4.88 -0.56 -6.00
CA SER A 20 5.25 0.02 -4.70
C SER A 20 6.76 0.13 -4.53
N LEU A 21 7.50 -0.95 -4.81
CA LEU A 21 8.96 -0.93 -4.68
C LEU A 21 9.59 0.10 -5.61
N PHE A 22 9.20 0.08 -6.88
CA PHE A 22 9.73 0.99 -7.88
C PHE A 22 9.45 2.46 -7.55
N LEU A 23 8.22 2.78 -7.14
CA LEU A 23 7.81 4.15 -6.82
C LEU A 23 8.41 4.66 -5.52
N LEU A 24 8.56 3.81 -4.50
CA LEU A 24 9.28 4.16 -3.27
C LEU A 24 10.76 4.45 -3.57
N CYS A 25 11.42 3.62 -4.39
CA CYS A 25 12.79 3.88 -4.83
C CYS A 25 12.90 5.21 -5.60
N ALA A 26 11.94 5.49 -6.50
CA ALA A 26 11.85 6.76 -7.21
C ALA A 26 11.62 7.94 -6.26
N ALA A 27 10.79 7.80 -5.24
CA ALA A 27 10.56 8.83 -4.23
C ALA A 27 11.83 9.13 -3.43
N MET A 28 12.49 8.10 -2.90
CA MET A 28 13.71 8.23 -2.10
C MET A 28 14.86 8.86 -2.89
N THR A 29 15.03 8.47 -4.14
CA THR A 29 16.06 9.07 -5.00
C THR A 29 15.71 10.52 -5.40
N GLY A 30 14.42 10.91 -5.39
CA GLY A 30 13.97 12.29 -5.62
C GLY A 30 14.25 13.21 -4.45
N ILE A 31 13.93 12.73 -3.25
CA ILE A 31 14.24 13.39 -1.97
C ILE A 31 15.75 13.64 -1.83
N ARG A 32 16.57 12.65 -2.17
CA ARG A 32 18.04 12.74 -2.10
C ARG A 32 18.63 13.72 -3.12
N ARG A 33 18.06 13.83 -4.32
CA ARG A 33 18.57 14.68 -5.40
C ARG A 33 18.04 16.11 -5.37
N HIS A 34 17.31 16.50 -4.31
CA HIS A 34 16.76 17.86 -4.17
C HIS A 34 15.97 18.32 -5.42
N ALA A 35 15.15 17.43 -5.98
CA ALA A 35 14.46 17.64 -7.26
C ALA A 35 13.34 18.70 -7.16
N GLY A 36 13.70 19.99 -7.01
CA GLY A 36 12.78 21.12 -7.00
C GLY A 36 11.84 21.19 -5.79
N LEU A 37 12.10 20.42 -4.73
CA LEU A 37 11.28 20.39 -3.52
C LEU A 37 11.51 21.62 -2.63
N SER A 38 10.43 22.19 -2.09
CA SER A 38 10.56 23.15 -0.99
C SER A 38 11.07 22.47 0.28
N THR A 39 11.67 23.24 1.18
CA THR A 39 12.18 22.72 2.48
C THR A 39 11.08 22.01 3.26
N PHE A 40 9.87 22.59 3.28
CA PHE A 40 8.71 22.01 3.96
C PHE A 40 8.27 20.68 3.32
N GLN A 41 8.14 20.63 1.99
CA GLN A 41 7.75 19.40 1.29
C GLN A 41 8.76 18.28 1.51
N ARG A 42 10.06 18.60 1.49
CA ARG A 42 11.12 17.64 1.75
C ARG A 42 11.06 17.11 3.18
N GLN A 43 10.85 17.98 4.17
CA GLN A 43 10.69 17.56 5.56
C GLN A 43 9.46 16.66 5.75
N ALA A 44 8.32 17.02 5.14
CA ALA A 44 7.11 16.22 5.17
C ALA A 44 7.33 14.82 4.54
N LEU A 45 8.00 14.75 3.39
CA LEU A 45 8.32 13.48 2.74
C LEU A 45 9.33 12.63 3.53
N LEU A 46 10.31 13.25 4.16
CA LEU A 46 11.26 12.56 5.04
C LEU A 46 10.57 12.03 6.30
N LEU A 47 9.66 12.82 6.88
CA LEU A 47 8.86 12.38 8.01
C LEU A 47 7.93 11.23 7.60
N ALA A 48 7.29 11.29 6.43
CA ALA A 48 6.49 10.21 5.89
C ALA A 48 7.32 8.94 5.66
N ALA A 49 8.52 9.05 5.10
CA ALA A 49 9.43 7.91 4.95
C ALA A 49 9.83 7.31 6.30
N PHE A 50 10.15 8.16 7.28
CA PHE A 50 10.51 7.71 8.62
C PHE A 50 9.35 7.01 9.32
N THR A 51 8.15 7.60 9.33
CA THR A 51 6.97 7.01 9.97
C THR A 51 6.54 5.72 9.28
N PHE A 52 6.63 5.64 7.95
CA PHE A 52 6.38 4.41 7.21
C PHE A 52 7.35 3.29 7.62
N VAL A 53 8.65 3.56 7.61
CA VAL A 53 9.67 2.57 8.02
C VAL A 53 9.52 2.19 9.49
N ALA A 54 9.23 3.15 10.37
CA ALA A 54 9.00 2.89 11.79
C ALA A 54 7.77 1.99 12.01
N ALA A 55 6.69 2.21 11.26
CA ALA A 55 5.51 1.36 11.30
C ALA A 55 5.83 -0.07 10.83
N LEU A 56 6.53 -0.23 9.70
CA LEU A 56 6.97 -1.54 9.23
C LEU A 56 7.86 -2.26 10.25
N GLY A 57 8.82 -1.54 10.84
CA GLY A 57 9.70 -2.07 11.88
C GLY A 57 8.93 -2.49 13.14
N PHE A 58 7.98 -1.68 13.58
CA PHE A 58 7.11 -2.00 14.71
C PHE A 58 6.29 -3.27 14.45
N PHE A 59 5.68 -3.40 13.26
CA PHE A 59 4.94 -4.61 12.90
C PHE A 59 5.82 -5.84 12.72
N ALA A 60 7.05 -5.68 12.22
CA ALA A 60 8.03 -6.75 12.13
C ALA A 60 8.44 -7.25 13.52
N LEU A 61 8.70 -6.33 14.47
CA LEU A 61 9.04 -6.68 15.85
C LEU A 61 7.87 -7.38 16.57
N LEU A 62 6.64 -6.89 16.40
CA LEU A 62 5.45 -7.59 16.90
C LEU A 62 5.32 -8.99 16.29
N SER A 63 5.61 -9.13 14.99
CA SER A 63 5.55 -10.42 14.30
C SER A 63 6.61 -11.42 14.79
N VAL A 64 7.74 -10.95 15.33
CA VAL A 64 8.77 -11.80 15.96
C VAL A 64 8.42 -12.12 17.41
N GLN A 65 7.86 -11.16 18.14
CA GLN A 65 7.54 -11.32 19.56
C GLN A 65 6.38 -12.30 19.80
N PHE A 66 5.42 -12.37 18.88
CA PHE A 66 4.30 -13.31 18.96
C PHE A 66 4.58 -14.56 18.11
N ASP A 67 4.90 -15.71 18.72
CA ASP A 67 4.89 -16.99 18.01
C ASP A 67 3.42 -17.37 17.71
N PHE A 68 3.04 -17.29 16.44
CA PHE A 68 1.67 -17.53 15.98
C PHE A 68 1.20 -18.99 16.11
N GLY A 69 2.01 -19.90 16.65
CA GLY A 69 1.62 -21.27 16.99
C GLY A 69 0.91 -22.01 15.84
N GLN A 70 -0.14 -22.77 16.16
CA GLN A 70 -1.04 -23.42 15.20
C GLN A 70 -2.35 -22.63 15.00
N CYS A 71 -2.32 -21.30 15.15
CA CYS A 71 -3.50 -20.48 14.94
C CYS A 71 -3.81 -20.32 13.44
N ILE A 72 -5.10 -20.37 13.08
CA ILE A 72 -5.59 -20.21 11.71
C ILE A 72 -5.30 -18.79 11.18
N TYR A 73 -5.46 -17.77 12.04
CA TYR A 73 -5.13 -16.38 11.71
C TYR A 73 -5.06 -15.50 12.98
N PRO A 74 -4.03 -14.64 13.16
CA PRO A 74 -2.78 -14.59 12.40
C PRO A 74 -1.95 -15.87 12.59
N SER A 75 -1.26 -16.31 11.54
CA SER A 75 -0.50 -17.57 11.49
C SER A 75 0.96 -17.30 11.11
N ARG A 76 1.86 -18.30 11.21
CA ARG A 76 3.27 -18.12 10.80
C ARG A 76 3.44 -17.74 9.32
N ALA A 77 2.48 -18.14 8.46
CA ALA A 77 2.46 -17.76 7.05
C ALA A 77 1.89 -16.33 6.85
N HIS A 78 1.06 -15.85 7.77
CA HIS A 78 0.39 -14.54 7.73
C HIS A 78 0.54 -13.81 9.07
N PRO A 79 1.73 -13.28 9.37
CA PRO A 79 1.99 -12.56 10.63
C PRO A 79 1.25 -11.21 10.67
N TYR A 80 1.31 -10.49 11.79
CA TYR A 80 0.70 -9.15 11.90
C TYR A 80 1.16 -8.19 10.80
N PHE A 81 2.38 -8.38 10.29
CA PHE A 81 2.91 -7.66 9.14
C PHE A 81 2.08 -7.82 7.84
N THR A 82 1.28 -8.88 7.68
CA THR A 82 0.36 -9.06 6.53
C THR A 82 -1.10 -8.76 6.89
N SER A 83 -1.39 -8.43 8.15
CA SER A 83 -2.74 -8.09 8.60
C SER A 83 -3.12 -6.67 8.20
N GLY A 84 -3.86 -6.55 7.10
CA GLY A 84 -4.22 -5.27 6.46
C GLY A 84 -4.79 -4.20 7.39
N ARG A 85 -5.56 -4.56 8.44
CA ARG A 85 -6.15 -3.60 9.38
C ARG A 85 -5.13 -2.79 10.19
N LEU A 86 -3.98 -3.39 10.51
CA LEU A 86 -2.92 -2.71 11.25
C LEU A 86 -2.09 -1.80 10.33
N ILE A 87 -1.96 -2.17 9.06
CA ILE A 87 -1.19 -1.43 8.05
C ILE A 87 -1.93 -0.15 7.58
N ILE A 88 -3.24 -0.03 7.79
CA ILE A 88 -4.02 1.18 7.42
C ILE A 88 -3.38 2.45 8.00
N GLY A 89 -2.82 2.40 9.21
CA GLY A 89 -2.12 3.55 9.81
C GLY A 89 -0.88 4.01 9.03
N ALA A 90 -0.26 3.11 8.28
CA ALA A 90 0.88 3.39 7.41
C ALA A 90 0.46 3.80 5.98
N LEU A 91 -0.84 3.79 5.67
CA LEU A 91 -1.34 4.07 4.33
C LEU A 91 -1.10 5.52 3.90
N ILE A 92 -1.34 6.48 4.79
CA ILE A 92 -1.14 7.91 4.49
C ILE A 92 0.34 8.21 4.15
N PRO A 93 1.32 7.86 5.01
CA PRO A 93 2.72 8.11 4.68
C PRO A 93 3.17 7.33 3.44
N PHE A 94 2.68 6.10 3.24
CA PHE A 94 2.92 5.34 2.01
C PHE A 94 2.38 6.05 0.77
N ALA A 95 1.13 6.50 0.78
CA ALA A 95 0.47 7.17 -0.34
C ALA A 95 1.18 8.47 -0.73
N LEU A 96 1.68 9.23 0.26
CA LEU A 96 2.49 10.42 0.00
C LEU A 96 3.78 10.10 -0.77
N LEU A 97 4.50 9.06 -0.36
CA LEU A 97 5.72 8.63 -1.04
C LEU A 97 5.41 8.06 -2.43
N TYR A 98 4.34 7.27 -2.55
CA TYR A 98 3.89 6.67 -3.79
C TYR A 98 3.52 7.75 -4.82
N ALA A 99 2.69 8.73 -4.42
CA ALA A 99 2.28 9.85 -5.26
C ALA A 99 3.47 10.71 -5.67
N TYR A 100 4.39 11.01 -4.75
CA TYR A 100 5.61 11.73 -5.08
C TYR A 100 6.51 10.96 -6.07
N GLY A 101 6.62 9.64 -5.93
CA GLY A 101 7.32 8.78 -6.89
C GLY A 101 6.74 8.89 -8.30
N VAL A 102 5.41 8.84 -8.42
CA VAL A 102 4.70 8.98 -9.71
C VAL A 102 4.95 10.35 -10.31
N ILE A 103 4.73 11.42 -9.52
CA ILE A 103 4.98 12.80 -9.96
C ILE A 103 6.40 12.92 -10.47
N ARG A 104 7.40 12.43 -9.74
CA ARG A 104 8.80 12.57 -10.12
C ARG A 104 9.17 11.86 -11.42
N LEU A 105 8.69 10.63 -11.62
CA LEU A 105 8.97 9.88 -12.84
C LEU A 105 8.37 10.56 -14.07
N LEU A 106 7.20 11.16 -13.88
CA LEU A 106 6.42 11.78 -14.93
C LEU A 106 6.68 13.29 -15.05
N HIS A 107 7.39 13.91 -14.09
CA HIS A 107 7.79 15.32 -14.12
C HIS A 107 8.71 15.65 -15.30
N ARG A 108 9.38 14.63 -15.84
CA ARG A 108 10.17 14.76 -17.08
C ARG A 108 9.28 14.90 -18.32
N ALA A 109 8.01 14.54 -18.25
CA ALA A 109 7.03 14.84 -19.28
C ALA A 109 6.51 16.27 -19.09
N SER A 110 6.38 17.02 -20.19
CA SER A 110 5.94 18.43 -20.20
C SER A 110 4.51 18.68 -19.70
N ASN A 111 3.79 17.64 -19.26
CA ASN A 111 2.36 17.68 -18.98
C ASN A 111 2.09 17.53 -17.47
N ALA A 112 1.68 18.61 -16.82
CA ALA A 112 1.38 18.64 -15.39
C ALA A 112 0.17 17.76 -14.97
N SER A 113 -0.73 17.45 -15.91
CA SER A 113 -1.92 16.62 -15.67
C SER A 113 -1.64 15.11 -15.74
N LEU A 114 -0.56 14.70 -16.43
CA LEU A 114 -0.27 13.30 -16.68
C LEU A 114 -0.04 12.48 -15.39
N PRO A 115 0.67 12.99 -14.35
CA PRO A 115 0.77 12.28 -13.07
C PRO A 115 -0.58 12.05 -12.38
N LEU A 116 -1.50 13.01 -12.47
CA LEU A 116 -2.83 12.90 -11.87
C LEU A 116 -3.67 11.82 -12.58
N VAL A 117 -3.61 11.78 -13.92
CA VAL A 117 -4.27 10.74 -14.71
C VAL A 117 -3.72 9.36 -14.33
N VAL A 118 -2.40 9.20 -14.25
CA VAL A 118 -1.78 7.93 -13.86
C VAL A 118 -2.18 7.52 -12.44
N LEU A 119 -2.18 8.44 -11.48
CA LEU A 119 -2.64 8.16 -10.12
C LEU A 119 -4.11 7.74 -10.10
N ALA A 120 -4.99 8.44 -10.83
CA ALA A 120 -6.40 8.08 -10.94
C ALA A 120 -6.60 6.69 -11.53
N THR A 121 -5.84 6.34 -12.58
CA THR A 121 -5.86 5.00 -13.18
C THR A 121 -5.40 3.93 -12.19
N ILE A 122 -4.34 4.18 -11.41
CA ILE A 122 -3.85 3.25 -10.39
C ILE A 122 -4.91 3.05 -9.31
N VAL A 123 -5.51 4.13 -8.79
CA VAL A 123 -6.56 4.05 -7.77
C VAL A 123 -7.75 3.25 -8.29
N LEU A 124 -8.21 3.52 -9.51
CA LEU A 124 -9.31 2.80 -10.12
C LEU A 124 -8.98 1.31 -10.31
N PHE A 125 -7.77 0.99 -10.75
CA PHE A 125 -7.30 -0.39 -10.86
C PHE A 125 -7.29 -1.10 -9.50
N VAL A 126 -6.72 -0.47 -8.46
CA VAL A 126 -6.66 -1.01 -7.09
C VAL A 126 -8.08 -1.28 -6.58
N SER A 127 -8.98 -0.32 -6.71
CA SER A 127 -10.37 -0.45 -6.22
C SER A 127 -11.13 -1.56 -6.96
N ILE A 128 -11.02 -1.63 -8.29
CA ILE A 128 -11.67 -2.69 -9.08
C ILE A 128 -11.08 -4.05 -8.71
N SER A 129 -9.76 -4.16 -8.62
CA SER A 129 -9.10 -5.41 -8.23
C SER A 129 -9.54 -5.86 -6.83
N GLU A 130 -9.67 -4.93 -5.89
CA GLU A 130 -10.11 -5.24 -4.54
C GLU A 130 -11.58 -5.70 -4.50
N ILE A 131 -12.46 -5.07 -5.30
CA ILE A 131 -13.86 -5.50 -5.44
C ILE A 131 -13.94 -6.91 -6.03
N ILE A 132 -13.16 -7.21 -7.08
CA ILE A 132 -13.16 -8.52 -7.73
C ILE A 132 -12.66 -9.60 -6.77
N VAL A 133 -11.54 -9.36 -6.09
CA VAL A 133 -10.95 -10.33 -5.16
C VAL A 133 -11.85 -10.58 -3.95
N ASN A 134 -12.55 -9.56 -3.46
CA ASN A 134 -13.46 -9.68 -2.33
C ASN A 134 -14.92 -9.90 -2.73
N TYR A 135 -15.21 -10.18 -4.00
CA TYR A 135 -16.59 -10.28 -4.49
C TYR A 135 -17.41 -11.34 -3.72
N GLU A 136 -16.83 -12.50 -3.43
CA GLU A 136 -17.49 -13.56 -2.65
C GLU A 136 -17.86 -13.13 -1.22
N VAL A 137 -17.10 -12.19 -0.66
CA VAL A 137 -17.37 -11.60 0.66
C VAL A 137 -18.54 -10.63 0.56
N PHE A 138 -18.59 -9.78 -0.48
CA PHE A 138 -19.68 -8.84 -0.70
C PHE A 138 -21.00 -9.51 -1.09
N ALA A 139 -20.94 -10.63 -1.82
CA ALA A 139 -22.12 -11.37 -2.25
C ALA A 139 -22.68 -12.33 -1.19
N SER A 140 -21.96 -12.54 -0.08
CA SER A 140 -22.39 -13.45 0.98
C SER A 140 -23.58 -12.89 1.76
N GLU A 141 -24.66 -13.66 1.90
CA GLU A 141 -25.87 -13.29 2.67
C GLU A 141 -25.58 -12.91 4.14
N HIS A 142 -24.46 -13.39 4.69
CA HIS A 142 -24.04 -13.13 6.07
C HIS A 142 -23.37 -11.75 6.26
N ASN A 143 -23.00 -11.10 5.15
CA ASN A 143 -22.39 -9.78 5.14
C ASN A 143 -23.47 -8.77 4.79
N TRP A 144 -24.17 -8.21 5.78
CA TRP A 144 -25.36 -7.34 5.65
C TRP A 144 -25.22 -6.06 4.78
N PHE A 145 -24.20 -5.94 3.92
CA PHE A 145 -24.00 -4.86 2.96
C PHE A 145 -25.11 -4.76 1.90
N HIS A 146 -25.91 -5.80 1.70
CA HIS A 146 -27.09 -5.83 0.80
C HIS A 146 -28.41 -5.44 1.48
N LEU A 147 -28.42 -5.16 2.78
CA LEU A 147 -29.62 -4.64 3.46
C LEU A 147 -29.68 -3.09 3.35
N PRO A 148 -30.86 -2.51 3.08
CA PRO A 148 -31.06 -1.07 2.94
C PRO A 148 -30.89 -0.29 4.25
#